data_AF-M6ZRN9-F1
#
_entry.id   AF-M6ZRN9-F1
#
_cell.length_a   1.000
_cell.length_b   1.000
_cell.length_c   1.000
_cell.angle_alpha   90.00
_cell.angle_beta   90.00
_cell.angle_gamma   90.00
#
_symmetry.space_group_name_H-M   'P 1'
#
loop_
_entity.id
_entity.type
_entity.pdbx_description
1 polymer ?
#
loop_
_entity_poly.entity_id
_entity_poly.type
_entity_poly.pdbx_seq_one_letter_code
_entity_poly.pdbx_strand_id
1 'polypeptide(L)' 'QSSFLQNIGEQNILTARAILEQSKIPLILEDVGGNDGRTISLYLDDGRVLLKKGGFEKYLYKVR' A
#
# COMPACT_ATOMS: atom_id res chain seq x y z
N GLN A 1 1.78 25.94 -12.15
CA GLN A 1 0.54 25.38 -11.60
C GLN A 1 0.55 23.87 -11.80
N SER A 2 0.57 23.09 -10.72
CA SER A 2 0.44 21.61 -10.73
C SER A 2 0.15 21.05 -9.32
N SER A 3 -0.55 21.81 -8.47
CA SER A 3 -0.90 21.39 -7.09
C SER A 3 -1.80 20.14 -7.05
N PHE A 4 -2.60 19.93 -8.10
CA PHE A 4 -3.51 18.79 -8.22
C PHE A 4 -2.79 17.44 -8.21
N LEU A 5 -1.70 17.30 -8.99
CA LEU A 5 -0.94 16.04 -9.07
C LEU A 5 -0.23 15.70 -7.75
N GLN A 6 0.15 16.71 -6.96
CA GLN A 6 0.78 16.47 -5.65
C GLN A 6 -0.22 15.90 -4.63
N ASN A 7 -1.52 16.14 -4.80
CA ASN A 7 -2.55 15.73 -3.83
C ASN A 7 -3.16 14.35 -4.09
N ILE A 8 -3.03 13.77 -5.29
CA ILE A 8 -3.72 12.50 -5.63
C ILE A 8 -3.31 11.37 -4.68
N GLY A 9 -2.00 11.26 -4.38
CA GLY A 9 -1.49 10.24 -3.47
C GLY A 9 -2.06 10.38 -2.06
N GLU A 10 -2.07 11.60 -1.52
CA GLU A 10 -2.60 11.90 -0.19
C GLU A 10 -4.11 11.65 -0.10
N GLN A 11 -4.88 12.05 -1.13
CA GLN A 11 -6.30 11.76 -1.22
C GLN A 11 -6.60 10.27 -1.25
N ASN A 12 -5.85 9.48 -2.04
CA ASN A 12 -6.01 8.03 -2.09
C ASN A 12 -5.77 7.38 -0.71
N ILE A 13 -4.75 7.86 0.02
CA ILE A 13 -4.46 7.37 1.38
C ILE A 13 -5.63 7.67 2.32
N LEU A 14 -6.16 8.90 2.30
CA LEU A 14 -7.29 9.30 3.13
C LEU A 14 -8.55 8.47 2.81
N THR A 15 -8.88 8.31 1.52
CA THR A 15 -10.03 7.51 1.09
C THR A 15 -9.88 6.04 1.49
N ALA A 16 -8.70 5.45 1.32
CA ALA A 16 -8.45 4.06 1.72
C ALA A 16 -8.62 3.86 3.24
N ARG A 17 -8.08 4.77 4.07
CA ARG A 17 -8.26 4.72 5.53
C ARG A 17 -9.73 4.80 5.93
N ALA A 18 -10.49 5.71 5.32
CA ALA A 18 -11.92 5.86 5.60
C ALA A 18 -12.72 4.59 5.23
N ILE A 19 -12.40 3.95 4.11
CA ILE A 19 -13.05 2.69 3.69
C ILE A 19 -12.72 1.54 4.66
N LEU A 20 -11.47 1.43 5.11
CA LEU A 20 -11.06 0.42 6.10
C LEU A 20 -11.81 0.60 7.42
N GLU A 21 -11.91 1.85 7.90
CA GLU A 21 -12.64 2.19 9.12
C GLU A 21 -14.13 1.85 9.00
N GLN A 22 -14.78 2.25 7.91
CA GLN A 22 -16.20 1.92 7.63
C GLN A 22 -16.43 0.40 7.57
N SER A 23 -15.46 -0.33 7.04
CA SER A 23 -15.49 -1.79 6.94
C SER A 23 -15.11 -2.50 8.23
N LYS A 24 -14.76 -1.76 9.29
CA LYS A 24 -14.25 -2.28 10.58
C LYS A 24 -13.03 -3.18 10.42
N ILE A 25 -12.19 -2.90 9.42
CA ILE A 25 -10.93 -3.61 9.19
C ILE A 25 -9.81 -2.82 9.88
N PRO A 26 -9.15 -3.38 10.91
CA PRO A 26 -8.10 -2.67 11.62
C PRO A 26 -6.86 -2.51 10.74
N LEU A 27 -6.37 -1.27 10.63
CA LEU A 27 -5.10 -0.97 9.98
C LEU A 27 -3.94 -1.22 10.97
N ILE A 28 -3.23 -2.32 10.79
CA ILE A 28 -2.13 -2.74 11.69
C ILE A 28 -0.80 -2.08 11.33
N LEU A 29 -0.57 -1.83 10.03
CA LEU A 29 0.65 -1.23 9.50
C LEU A 29 0.32 -0.47 8.21
N GLU A 30 0.98 0.67 7.98
CA GLU A 30 0.93 1.40 6.72
C GLU A 30 2.34 1.78 6.24
N ASP A 31 2.60 1.60 4.94
CA ASP A 31 3.79 2.12 4.24
C ASP A 31 3.32 2.79 2.94
N VAL A 32 3.06 4.09 3.02
CA VAL A 32 2.43 4.89 1.95
C VAL A 32 3.29 6.11 1.59
N GLY A 33 3.04 6.68 0.40
CA GLY A 33 3.76 7.87 -0.09
C GLY A 33 5.19 7.59 -0.57
N GLY A 34 6.05 8.60 -0.44
CA GLY A 34 7.39 8.60 -1.02
C GLY A 34 7.40 8.86 -2.53
N ASN A 35 8.61 8.92 -3.11
CA ASN A 35 8.81 9.37 -4.50
C ASN A 35 9.18 8.22 -5.46
N ASP A 36 9.28 7.01 -4.94
CA ASP A 36 9.68 5.83 -5.69
C ASP A 36 8.47 4.93 -5.97
N GLY A 37 8.35 4.46 -7.21
CA GLY A 37 7.36 3.45 -7.60
C GLY A 37 7.62 2.12 -6.88
N ARG A 38 6.52 1.46 -6.48
CA ARG A 38 6.52 0.16 -5.79
C ARG A 38 5.46 -0.73 -6.42
N THR A 39 5.74 -2.03 -6.52
CA THR A 39 4.77 -3.03 -6.94
C THR A 39 4.50 -3.98 -5.78
N ILE A 40 3.23 -4.19 -5.45
CA ILE A 40 2.81 -5.16 -4.44
C ILE A 40 2.12 -6.32 -5.16
N SER A 41 2.46 -7.55 -4.79
CA SER A 41 1.76 -8.77 -5.22
C SER A 41 1.23 -9.51 -4.01
N LEU A 42 -0.09 -9.72 -3.98
CA LEU A 42 -0.77 -10.54 -2.98
C LEU A 42 -1.07 -11.91 -3.59
N TYR A 43 -0.47 -12.94 -3.01
CA TYR A 43 -0.68 -14.34 -3.36
C TYR A 43 -1.87 -14.87 -2.55
N LEU A 44 -2.97 -15.20 -3.21
CA LEU A 44 -4.23 -15.60 -2.54
C LEU A 44 -4.23 -17.04 -2.06
N ASP A 45 -3.35 -17.86 -2.62
CA ASP A 45 -3.13 -19.26 -2.27
C ASP A 45 -2.57 -19.42 -0.84
N ASP A 46 -1.65 -18.56 -0.45
CA ASP A 46 -0.99 -18.64 0.85
C ASP A 46 -0.88 -17.30 1.61
N GLY A 47 -1.53 -16.26 1.11
CA GLY A 47 -1.57 -14.94 1.74
C GLY A 47 -0.24 -14.17 1.68
N ARG A 48 0.81 -14.66 1.01
CA ARG A 48 2.10 -13.96 0.93
C ARG A 48 1.93 -12.60 0.26
N VAL A 49 2.71 -11.64 0.74
CA VAL A 49 2.77 -10.29 0.14
C VAL A 49 4.20 -9.99 -0.26
N LEU A 50 4.43 -9.79 -1.55
CA LEU A 50 5.73 -9.42 -2.11
C LEU A 50 5.74 -7.93 -2.47
N LEU A 51 6.73 -7.20 -1.98
CA LEU A 51 7.02 -5.82 -2.35
C LEU A 51 8.23 -5.79 -3.27
N LYS A 52 8.09 -5.16 -4.44
CA LYS A 52 9.18 -4.84 -5.36
C LYS A 52 9.40 -3.34 -5.41
N LYS A 53 10.64 -2.88 -5.20
CA LYS A 53 11.02 -1.47 -5.24
C LYS A 53 12.45 -1.34 -5.75
N GLY A 54 12.67 -0.58 -6.83
CA GLY A 54 14.01 -0.25 -7.32
C GLY A 54 14.93 -1.44 -7.59
N GLY A 55 14.38 -2.57 -8.06
CA GLY A 55 15.12 -3.81 -8.31
C GLY A 55 15.30 -4.71 -7.08
N PHE A 56 14.84 -4.30 -5.90
CA PHE A 56 14.81 -5.12 -4.69
C PHE A 56 13.46 -5.78 -4.51
N GLU A 57 13.47 -7.00 -3.99
CA GLU A 57 12.29 -7.79 -3.66
C GLU A 57 12.31 -8.19 -2.18
N LYS A 58 11.19 -7.96 -1.49
CA LYS A 58 11.04 -8.30 -0.07
C LYS A 58 9.64 -8.85 0.20
N TYR A 59 9.56 -10.01 0.86
CA TYR A 59 8.29 -10.50 1.40
C TYR A 59 7.92 -9.69 2.65
N LEU A 60 6.76 -9.02 2.63
CA LEU A 60 6.19 -8.30 3.76
C LEU A 60 5.45 -9.23 4.72
N TYR A 61 4.82 -10.27 4.17
CA TYR A 61 4.15 -11.30 4.93
C TYR A 61 4.45 -12.67 4.33
N LYS A 62 4.79 -13.63 5.19
CA LYS A 62 4.99 -15.03 4.84
C LYS A 62 4.24 -15.88 5.85
N VAL A 63 3.26 -16.65 5.38
CA VAL A 63 2.67 -17.71 6.20
C VAL A 63 3.76 -18.76 6.43
N ARG A 64 4.00 -19.07 7.72
CA ARG A 64 4.97 -20.09 8.14
C ARG A 64 4.49 -21.47 7.79
#